data_AF-A0A8X6QPG8-F1
#
_entry.id   AF-A0A8X6QPG8-F1
#
_cell.length_a   1.000
_cell.length_b   1.000
_cell.length_c   1.000
_cell.angle_alpha   90.00
_cell.angle_beta   90.00
_cell.angle_gamma   90.00
#
_symmetry.space_group_name_H-M   'P 1'
#
loop_
_entity.id
_entity.type
_entity.pdbx_description
1 polymer ?
#
loop_
_entity_poly.entity_id
_entity_poly.type
_entity_poly.pdbx_seq_one_letter_code
_entity_poly.pdbx_strand_id
1 'polypeptide(L)'
;MTSFGATEIVQNTNANGQQYNSTFKIRGQVYHKIDSLLPMPNEPHEFLQIYFMGGENSVSALANRVDTRCGYNNLDSFFARRIVSELDALLNEHNELLKISDKIGICNDY
;
A
#
# COMPACT_ATOMS: atom_id res chain seq x y z
N MET A 1 -18.29 8.18 0.10
CA MET A 1 -16.91 7.90 -0.32
C MET A 1 -16.10 7.81 0.97
N THR A 2 -15.67 6.62 1.36
CA THR A 2 -14.85 6.45 2.57
C THR A 2 -13.40 6.37 2.11
N SER A 3 -12.71 7.50 2.13
CA SER A 3 -11.24 7.48 2.18
C SER A 3 -10.87 7.53 3.65
N PHE A 4 -10.22 6.49 4.17
CA PHE A 4 -9.73 6.50 5.54
C PHE A 4 -8.43 7.28 5.56
N GLY A 5 -8.47 8.48 6.15
CA GLY A 5 -7.28 9.27 6.46
C GLY A 5 -6.80 10.25 5.38
N ALA A 6 -7.41 10.31 4.20
CA ALA A 6 -6.98 11.28 3.18
C ALA A 6 -7.19 12.74 3.64
N THR A 7 -6.16 13.54 3.40
CA THR A 7 -6.12 14.98 3.72
C THR A 7 -6.65 15.85 2.58
N GLU A 8 -6.75 15.30 1.36
CA GLU A 8 -7.17 16.02 0.17
C GLU A 8 -8.16 15.20 -0.69
N ILE A 9 -9.05 15.91 -1.40
CA ILE A 9 -9.91 15.33 -2.43
C ILE A 9 -9.19 15.45 -3.77
N VAL A 10 -8.60 14.35 -4.22
CA VAL A 10 -7.98 14.28 -5.56
C VAL A 10 -9.05 13.94 -6.60
N GLN A 11 -9.14 14.75 -7.65
CA GLN A 11 -9.94 14.38 -8.83
C GLN A 11 -9.26 13.20 -9.51
N ASN A 12 -9.97 12.06 -9.54
CA ASN A 12 -9.44 10.83 -10.10
C ASN A 12 -9.54 10.89 -11.63
N THR A 13 -8.64 11.65 -12.24
CA THR A 13 -8.59 11.89 -13.69
C THR A 13 -7.22 11.44 -14.18
N ASN A 14 -7.19 10.56 -15.17
CA ASN A 14 -5.92 10.10 -15.74
C ASN A 14 -5.26 11.21 -16.58
N ALA A 15 -4.02 10.97 -17.04
CA ALA A 15 -3.25 11.91 -17.86
C ALA A 15 -3.98 12.38 -19.14
N ASN A 16 -4.97 11.63 -19.60
CA ASN A 16 -5.78 11.94 -20.78
C ASN A 16 -7.08 12.70 -20.45
N GLY A 17 -7.26 13.15 -19.22
CA GLY A 17 -8.48 13.85 -18.79
C GLY A 17 -9.68 12.91 -18.56
N GLN A 18 -9.46 11.59 -18.57
CA GLN A 18 -10.54 10.61 -18.41
C GLN A 18 -10.73 10.28 -16.93
N GLN A 19 -11.98 10.37 -16.47
CA GLN A 19 -12.33 10.07 -15.09
C GLN A 19 -12.16 8.57 -14.79
N TYR A 20 -11.30 8.26 -13.84
CA TYR A 20 -11.09 6.91 -13.34
C TYR A 20 -12.04 6.65 -12.16
N ASN A 21 -12.87 5.62 -12.32
CA ASN A 21 -13.76 5.15 -11.25
C ASN A 21 -13.00 4.18 -10.36
N SER A 22 -12.65 4.60 -9.14
CA SER A 22 -11.96 3.80 -8.12
C SER A 22 -12.82 2.72 -7.47
N THR A 23 -14.12 2.71 -7.73
CA THR A 23 -15.05 1.74 -7.14
C THR A 23 -15.99 1.16 -8.18
N PHE A 24 -16.54 -0.01 -7.88
CA PHE A 24 -17.62 -0.65 -8.62
C PHE A 24 -18.61 -1.28 -7.65
N LYS A 25 -19.80 -1.66 -8.14
CA LYS A 25 -20.85 -2.27 -7.30
C LYS A 25 -21.20 -3.67 -7.77
N ILE A 26 -21.27 -4.62 -6.84
CA ILE A 26 -21.86 -5.94 -7.07
C ILE A 26 -23.04 -6.09 -6.11
N ARG A 27 -24.25 -6.29 -6.65
CA ARG A 27 -25.49 -6.46 -5.86
C ARG A 27 -25.70 -5.37 -4.80
N GLY A 28 -25.38 -4.12 -5.14
CA GLY A 28 -25.52 -2.97 -4.24
C GLY A 28 -24.36 -2.74 -3.27
N GLN A 29 -23.49 -3.73 -3.06
CA GLN A 29 -22.28 -3.57 -2.26
C GLN A 29 -21.17 -2.89 -3.08
N VAL A 30 -20.53 -1.87 -2.50
CA VAL A 30 -19.42 -1.14 -3.12
C VAL A 30 -18.11 -1.88 -2.84
N TYR A 31 -17.32 -2.05 -3.90
CA TYR A 31 -15.96 -2.60 -3.87
C TYR A 31 -14.98 -1.59 -4.45
N HIS A 32 -13.78 -1.54 -3.91
CA HIS A 32 -12.68 -0.75 -4.46
C HIS A 32 -12.00 -1.54 -5.57
N LYS A 33 -11.65 -0.86 -6.66
CA LYS A 33 -10.75 -1.42 -7.67
C LYS A 33 -9.36 -1.53 -7.08
N ILE A 34 -8.66 -2.59 -7.43
CA ILE A 34 -7.36 -2.87 -6.85
C ILE A 34 -6.33 -1.79 -7.22
N ASP A 35 -6.36 -1.29 -8.47
CA ASP A 35 -5.46 -0.19 -8.88
C ASP A 35 -5.74 1.13 -8.14
N SER A 36 -6.93 1.31 -7.56
CA SER A 36 -7.22 2.49 -6.73
C SER A 36 -6.51 2.47 -5.38
N LEU A 37 -5.92 1.32 -5.01
CA LEU A 37 -5.12 1.15 -3.81
C LEU A 37 -3.63 1.30 -4.10
N LEU A 38 -3.22 1.48 -5.37
CA LEU A 38 -1.83 1.73 -5.72
C LEU A 38 -1.41 3.15 -5.31
N PRO A 39 -0.15 3.35 -4.91
CA PRO A 39 0.41 4.67 -4.69
C PRO A 39 0.41 5.48 -5.99
N MET A 40 0.29 6.79 -5.86
CA MET A 40 0.54 7.69 -6.98
C MET A 40 2.02 7.63 -7.36
N PRO A 41 2.36 7.76 -8.66
CA PRO A 41 3.76 7.77 -9.08
C PRO A 41 4.55 8.88 -8.38
N ASN A 42 5.72 8.54 -7.85
CA ASN A 42 6.62 9.44 -7.12
C ASN A 42 6.08 10.00 -5.78
N GLU A 43 4.94 9.52 -5.30
CA GLU A 43 4.44 9.86 -3.97
C GLU A 43 4.79 8.75 -2.97
N PRO A 44 5.09 9.10 -1.70
CA PRO A 44 5.30 8.11 -0.66
C PRO A 44 4.05 7.27 -0.45
N HIS A 45 4.23 6.01 -0.05
CA HIS A 45 3.12 5.11 0.24
C HIS A 45 2.43 5.54 1.54
N GLU A 46 1.09 5.63 1.51
CA GLU A 46 0.30 6.02 2.67
C GLU A 46 -0.79 5.00 3.03
N PHE A 47 -1.21 4.99 4.29
CA PHE A 47 -2.30 4.16 4.81
C PHE A 47 -2.12 2.66 4.48
N LEU A 48 -3.03 2.11 3.68
CA LEU A 48 -3.06 0.71 3.32
C LEU A 48 -1.92 0.33 2.34
N GLN A 49 -1.40 1.30 1.57
CA GLN A 49 -0.28 1.07 0.64
C GLN A 49 0.98 0.64 1.39
N ILE A 50 1.22 1.13 2.61
CA ILE A 50 2.39 0.80 3.45
C ILE A 50 2.44 -0.71 3.79
N TYR A 51 1.33 -1.43 3.66
CA TYR A 51 1.26 -2.87 3.88
C TYR A 51 1.56 -3.67 2.61
N PHE A 52 1.14 -3.19 1.44
CA PHE A 52 1.27 -3.92 0.17
C PHE A 52 2.52 -3.55 -0.63
N MET A 53 2.93 -2.28 -0.59
CA MET A 53 4.03 -1.76 -1.39
C MET A 53 5.37 -2.13 -0.74
N GLY A 54 6.23 -2.81 -1.50
CA GLY A 54 7.49 -3.42 -1.05
C GLY A 54 7.50 -4.94 -1.06
N GLY A 55 6.50 -5.55 -1.72
CA GLY A 55 6.43 -6.98 -2.03
C GLY A 55 7.41 -7.43 -3.11
N GLU A 56 8.71 -7.21 -2.90
CA GLU A 56 9.71 -8.03 -3.56
C GLU A 56 10.41 -8.91 -2.54
N ASN A 57 10.73 -10.12 -2.95
CA ASN A 57 11.40 -11.14 -2.16
C ASN A 57 12.88 -10.79 -1.91
N SER A 58 13.27 -9.55 -2.19
CA SER A 58 14.61 -9.02 -2.02
C SER A 58 14.73 -8.38 -0.63
N VAL A 59 15.88 -8.59 0.01
CA VAL A 59 16.22 -7.97 1.30
C VAL A 59 16.07 -6.44 1.25
N SER A 60 16.25 -5.84 0.07
CA SER A 60 16.05 -4.41 -0.20
C SER A 60 14.59 -3.96 -0.08
N ALA A 61 13.62 -4.75 -0.56
CA ALA A 61 12.21 -4.35 -0.50
C ALA A 61 11.63 -4.54 0.91
N LEU A 62 12.13 -5.52 1.67
CA LEU A 62 11.87 -5.65 3.11
C LEU A 62 12.39 -4.43 3.90
N ALA A 63 13.63 -4.01 3.61
CA ALA A 63 14.21 -2.82 4.23
C ALA A 63 13.37 -1.57 3.90
N ASN A 64 12.95 -1.39 2.64
CA ASN A 64 12.13 -0.26 2.21
C ASN A 64 10.78 -0.18 2.96
N ARG A 65 10.11 -1.32 3.23
CA ARG A 65 8.86 -1.33 4.03
C ARG A 65 9.06 -0.91 5.46
N VAL A 66 10.10 -1.44 6.11
CA VAL A 66 10.43 -1.08 7.49
C VAL A 66 10.81 0.40 7.58
N ASP A 67 11.61 0.90 6.63
CA ASP A 67 11.97 2.31 6.52
C ASP A 67 10.74 3.20 6.37
N THR A 68 9.85 2.85 5.44
CA THR A 68 8.61 3.61 5.19
C THR A 68 7.72 3.66 6.43
N ARG A 69 7.54 2.52 7.11
CA ARG A 69 6.73 2.43 8.34
C ARG A 69 7.34 3.22 9.48
N CYS A 70 8.65 3.13 9.65
CA CYS A 70 9.34 3.87 10.70
C CYS A 70 9.29 5.37 10.43
N GLY A 71 9.57 5.81 9.20
CA GLY A 71 9.51 7.21 8.79
C GLY A 71 8.12 7.81 8.96
N TYR A 72 7.07 7.14 8.48
CA TYR A 72 5.69 7.62 8.61
C TYR A 72 5.26 7.80 10.08
N ASN A 73 5.70 6.91 10.97
CA ASN A 73 5.33 6.94 12.39
C ASN A 73 6.36 7.67 13.27
N ASN A 74 7.37 8.33 12.68
CA ASN A 74 8.48 8.99 13.39
C ASN A 74 9.18 8.06 14.41
N LEU A 75 9.43 6.80 14.02
CA LEU A 75 10.05 5.77 14.85
C LEU A 75 11.54 5.63 14.55
N ASP A 76 12.36 6.51 15.13
CA ASP A 76 13.81 6.52 14.86
C ASP A 76 14.64 5.66 15.82
N SER A 77 14.02 5.08 16.85
CA SER A 77 14.75 4.25 17.81
C SER A 77 15.09 2.88 17.22
N PHE A 78 16.31 2.39 17.52
CA PHE A 78 16.74 1.05 17.15
C PHE A 78 15.76 -0.05 17.58
N PHE A 79 15.21 0.08 18.79
CA PHE A 79 14.23 -0.88 19.33
C PHE A 79 12.90 -0.85 18.57
N ALA A 80 12.36 0.34 18.27
CA ALA A 80 11.14 0.45 17.49
C ALA A 80 11.34 -0.14 16.09
N ARG A 81 12.46 0.17 15.43
CA ARG A 81 12.80 -0.39 14.12
C ARG A 81 12.88 -1.92 14.15
N ARG A 82 13.49 -2.49 15.19
CA ARG A 82 13.55 -3.96 15.36
C ARG A 82 12.16 -4.58 15.50
N ILE A 83 11.29 -3.98 16.31
CA ILE A 83 9.90 -4.44 16.49
C ILE A 83 9.14 -4.39 15.16
N VAL A 84 9.27 -3.28 14.41
CA VAL A 84 8.62 -3.12 13.10
C VAL A 84 9.10 -4.18 12.11
N SER A 85 10.40 -4.50 12.10
CA SER A 85 10.94 -5.59 11.27
C SER A 85 10.38 -6.96 11.63
N GLU A 86 10.30 -7.29 12.93
CA GLU A 86 9.77 -8.58 13.40
C GLU A 86 8.27 -8.72 13.05
N LEU A 87 7.50 -7.64 13.21
CA LEU A 87 6.09 -7.61 12.83
C LEU A 87 5.90 -7.73 11.31
N ASP A 88 6.75 -7.08 10.51
CA ASP A 88 6.66 -7.20 9.05
C ASP A 88 6.94 -8.63 8.59
N ALA A 89 7.95 -9.29 9.15
CA ALA A 89 8.25 -10.69 8.85
C ALA A 89 7.08 -11.61 9.20
N LEU A 90 6.51 -11.45 10.40
CA LEU A 90 5.36 -12.25 10.86
C LEU A 90 4.12 -12.05 9.97
N LEU A 91 3.84 -10.81 9.57
CA LEU A 91 2.73 -10.52 8.67
C LEU A 91 2.96 -11.10 7.27
N ASN A 92 4.16 -10.98 6.72
CA ASN A 92 4.48 -11.55 5.40
C ASN A 92 4.35 -13.09 5.41
N GLU A 93 4.73 -13.75 6.50
CA GLU A 93 4.64 -15.20 6.62
C GLU A 93 3.17 -15.69 6.67
N HIS A 94 2.31 -14.99 7.40
CA HIS A 94 0.98 -15.50 7.74
C HIS A 94 -0.20 -14.78 7.07
N ASN A 95 -0.02 -13.58 6.54
CA ASN A 95 -1.11 -12.81 5.94
C ASN A 95 -1.28 -13.16 4.46
N GLU A 96 -2.27 -14.00 4.15
CA GLU A 96 -2.60 -14.39 2.79
C GLU A 96 -2.97 -13.21 1.88
N LEU A 97 -3.43 -12.08 2.43
CA LEU A 97 -3.72 -10.89 1.64
C LEU A 97 -2.44 -10.30 1.02
N LEU A 98 -1.32 -10.34 1.74
CA LEU A 98 -0.02 -9.89 1.24
C LEU A 98 0.51 -10.84 0.16
N LYS A 99 0.30 -12.15 0.35
CA LYS A 99 0.67 -13.16 -0.67
C LYS A 99 -0.14 -13.02 -1.94
N ILE A 100 -1.41 -12.63 -1.82
CA ILE A 100 -2.30 -12.39 -2.96
C ILE A 100 -1.87 -11.12 -3.71
N SER A 101 -1.47 -10.06 -3.01
CA SER A 101 -1.01 -8.84 -3.67
C SER A 101 0.24 -9.07 -4.52
N ASP A 102 1.18 -9.86 -4.02
CA ASP A 102 2.41 -10.20 -4.75
C ASP A 102 2.10 -11.07 -5.99
N LYS A 103 1.21 -12.06 -5.84
CA LYS A 103 0.81 -12.97 -6.95
C LYS A 103 0.05 -12.27 -8.06
N ILE A 104 -0.72 -11.23 -7.74
CA ILE A 104 -1.50 -10.46 -8.73
C ILE A 104 -0.57 -9.47 -9.48
N GLY A 105 0.70 -9.34 -9.09
CA GLY A 105 1.64 -8.43 -9.76
C GLY A 105 1.37 -6.97 -9.46
N ILE A 106 0.61 -6.68 -8.40
CA ILE A 106 0.29 -5.32 -7.95
C ILE A 106 1.56 -4.50 -7.67
N CYS A 107 2.65 -5.20 -7.32
CA CYS A 107 3.95 -4.63 -7.01
C CYS A 107 4.91 -4.51 -8.21
N ASN A 108 4.57 -5.01 -9.40
CA ASN A 108 5.55 -5.23 -10.49
C ASN A 108 5.53 -4.19 -11.63
N ASP A 109 4.57 -3.26 -11.66
CA ASP A 109 4.37 -2.35 -12.80
C ASP A 109 4.60 -0.86 -12.50
N TYR A 110 5.29 -0.51 -11.40
CA TYR A 110 5.71 0.86 -11.10
C TYR A 110 7.13 0.94 -10.54
#